data_AF-A0A497CZJ5-F1
#
_entry.id   AF-A0A497CZJ5-F1
#
_cell.length_a   1.000
_cell.length_b   1.000
_cell.length_c   1.000
_cell.angle_alpha   90.00
_cell.angle_beta   90.00
_cell.angle_gamma   90.00
#
_symmetry.space_group_name_H-M   'P 1'
#
loop_
_entity.id
_entity.type
_entity.pdbx_description
1 polymer ?
#
loop_
_entity_poly.entity_id
_entity_poly.type
_entity_poly.pdbx_seq_one_letter_code
_entity_poly.pdbx_strand_id
1 'polypeptide(L)'
;MIRLIKTTVDYFNELLLNVGLSEYWSNHISQFTAFILLLIFSFLAYYITWKLIRKLLLPVFHKSKNQFDDLLVKHQFFRKIAYLVPAIILYNLSDESLAIFPDYVNIFNSVLEVFFVIISILIVDSLLSTLNDFYDRYDFAKDHPIKALVQIIKIIIYVIGGLIILGNLINKDLSTIVIGMGTVSAVLMLIFKDPILGFVGGLQLIFNKMLSIGDWISMPKSGADGIVLEINLTTVKVQN
;
A
#
# COMPACT_ATOMS: atom_id res chain seq x y z
N MET A 1 -22.64 -6.37 20.26
CA MET A 1 -22.77 -6.72 18.82
C MET A 1 -22.52 -8.20 18.61
N ILE A 2 -21.36 -8.72 19.03
CA ILE A 2 -21.05 -10.17 19.20
C ILE A 2 -22.23 -10.99 19.76
N ARG A 3 -22.71 -10.66 20.97
CA ARG A 3 -23.87 -11.32 21.60
C ARG A 3 -25.14 -11.34 20.73
N LEU A 4 -25.38 -10.30 19.93
CA LEU A 4 -26.54 -10.23 19.03
C LEU A 4 -26.39 -11.22 17.87
N ILE A 5 -25.19 -11.40 17.33
CA ILE A 5 -24.94 -12.38 16.26
C ILE A 5 -25.19 -13.79 16.77
N LYS A 6 -24.63 -14.15 17.94
CA LYS A 6 -24.89 -15.45 18.57
C LYS A 6 -26.38 -15.70 18.80
N THR A 7 -27.08 -14.75 19.41
CA THR A 7 -28.52 -14.88 19.62
C THR A 7 -29.31 -15.00 18.32
N THR A 8 -28.86 -14.36 17.24
CA THR A 8 -29.49 -14.49 15.92
C THR A 8 -29.27 -15.89 15.34
N VAL A 9 -28.04 -16.41 15.43
CA VAL A 9 -27.69 -17.76 14.99
C VAL A 9 -28.49 -18.81 15.78
N ASP A 10 -28.55 -18.67 17.10
CA ASP A 10 -29.28 -19.59 17.98
C ASP A 10 -30.78 -19.58 17.67
N TYR A 11 -31.38 -18.40 17.49
CA TYR A 11 -32.80 -18.25 17.15
C TYR A 11 -33.16 -18.92 15.81
N PHE A 12 -32.36 -18.69 14.76
CA PHE A 12 -32.61 -19.32 13.46
C PHE A 12 -32.39 -20.83 13.51
N ASN A 13 -31.43 -21.30 14.30
CA ASN A 13 -31.17 -22.72 14.48
C ASN A 13 -32.36 -23.43 15.15
N GLU A 14 -32.86 -22.89 16.27
CA GLU A 14 -34.05 -23.41 16.95
C GLU A 14 -35.28 -23.42 16.04
N LEU A 15 -35.48 -22.36 15.23
CA LEU A 15 -36.58 -22.29 14.27
C LEU A 15 -36.50 -23.40 13.21
N LEU A 16 -35.30 -23.64 12.65
CA LEU A 16 -35.09 -24.66 11.62
C LEU A 16 -35.21 -26.08 12.18
N LEU A 17 -34.73 -26.30 13.41
CA LEU A 17 -34.93 -27.56 14.15
C LEU A 17 -36.43 -27.83 14.38
N ASN A 18 -37.21 -26.82 14.76
CA ASN A 18 -38.65 -26.94 14.95
C ASN A 18 -39.42 -27.23 13.65
N VAL A 19 -38.86 -26.88 12.48
CA VAL A 19 -39.40 -27.22 11.15
C VAL A 19 -39.03 -28.66 10.74
N GLY A 20 -38.21 -29.36 11.53
CA GLY A 20 -37.83 -30.76 11.31
C GLY A 20 -36.57 -30.96 10.47
N LEU A 21 -35.75 -29.92 10.28
CA LEU A 21 -34.44 -30.04 9.64
C LEU A 21 -33.44 -30.71 10.58
N SER A 22 -32.49 -31.45 10.01
CA SER A 22 -31.40 -32.04 10.79
C SER A 22 -30.50 -30.94 11.36
N GLU A 23 -29.89 -31.20 12.52
CA GLU A 23 -28.97 -30.29 13.19
C GLU A 23 -27.82 -29.82 12.29
N TYR A 24 -27.39 -30.67 11.34
CA TYR A 24 -26.43 -30.30 10.31
C TYR A 24 -26.94 -29.14 9.45
N TRP A 25 -28.09 -29.30 8.79
CA TRP A 25 -28.62 -28.27 7.88
C TRP A 25 -29.08 -27.00 8.61
N SER A 26 -29.67 -27.15 9.80
CA SER A 26 -30.11 -26.02 10.63
C SER A 26 -28.94 -25.10 11.01
N ASN A 27 -27.81 -25.67 11.42
CA ASN A 27 -26.60 -24.92 11.74
C ASN A 27 -26.01 -24.19 10.52
N HIS A 28 -25.91 -24.86 9.37
CA HIS A 28 -25.33 -24.28 8.15
C HIS A 28 -26.16 -23.12 7.61
N ILE A 29 -27.48 -23.30 7.54
CA ILE A 29 -28.40 -22.27 7.04
C ILE A 29 -28.45 -21.07 8.01
N SER A 30 -28.44 -21.33 9.32
CA SER A 30 -28.45 -20.27 10.33
C SER A 30 -27.20 -19.37 10.23
N GLN A 31 -26.00 -19.96 10.14
CA GLN A 31 -24.77 -19.18 10.01
C GLN A 31 -24.68 -18.42 8.68
N PHE A 32 -25.09 -19.04 7.58
CA PHE A 32 -25.14 -18.36 6.28
C PHE A 32 -26.10 -17.17 6.31
N THR A 33 -27.25 -17.32 6.98
CA THR A 33 -28.22 -16.24 7.19
C THR A 33 -27.63 -15.12 8.05
N ALA A 34 -26.94 -15.46 9.15
CA ALA A 34 -26.27 -14.49 10.00
C ALA A 34 -25.18 -13.70 9.25
N PHE A 35 -24.42 -14.37 8.39
CA PHE A 35 -23.42 -13.73 7.53
C PHE A 35 -24.05 -12.75 6.53
N ILE A 36 -25.15 -13.12 5.86
CA ILE A 36 -25.89 -12.22 4.96
C ILE A 36 -26.41 -11.00 5.73
N LEU A 37 -27.00 -11.20 6.92
CA LEU A 37 -27.49 -10.10 7.75
C LEU A 37 -26.36 -9.16 8.17
N LEU A 38 -25.18 -9.70 8.48
CA LEU A 38 -23.99 -8.94 8.81
C LEU A 38 -23.48 -8.10 7.61
N LEU A 39 -23.50 -8.65 6.38
CA LEU A 39 -23.20 -7.87 5.18
C LEU A 39 -24.19 -6.73 4.96
N ILE A 40 -25.48 -6.99 5.11
CA ILE A 40 -26.54 -5.97 4.98
C ILE A 40 -26.36 -4.89 6.06
N PHE A 41 -26.12 -5.28 7.31
CA PHE A 41 -25.89 -4.36 8.42
C PHE A 41 -24.66 -3.49 8.19
N SER A 42 -23.55 -4.08 7.74
CA SER A 42 -22.32 -3.38 7.40
C SER A 42 -22.53 -2.37 6.26
N PHE A 43 -23.26 -2.76 5.20
CA PHE A 43 -23.62 -1.85 4.11
C PHE A 43 -24.51 -0.69 4.59
N LEU A 44 -25.48 -0.97 5.46
CA LEU A 44 -26.34 0.04 6.04
C LEU A 44 -25.53 1.01 6.93
N ALA A 45 -24.58 0.50 7.71
CA ALA A 45 -23.68 1.32 8.50
C ALA A 45 -22.83 2.26 7.64
N TYR A 46 -22.34 1.79 6.48
CA TYR A 46 -21.69 2.66 5.49
C TYR A 46 -22.64 3.76 5.01
N TYR A 47 -23.86 3.40 4.58
CA TYR A 47 -24.83 4.37 4.10
C TYR A 47 -25.17 5.44 5.15
N ILE A 48 -25.40 5.02 6.40
CA ILE A 48 -25.68 5.92 7.53
C ILE A 48 -24.48 6.84 7.79
N THR A 49 -23.26 6.28 7.88
CA THR A 49 -22.04 7.04 8.12
C THR A 49 -21.84 8.10 7.03
N TRP A 50 -21.98 7.71 5.76
CA TRP A 50 -21.82 8.64 4.64
C TRP A 50 -22.90 9.72 4.62
N LYS A 51 -24.15 9.36 4.91
CA LYS A 51 -25.26 10.31 5.04
C LYS A 51 -25.01 11.30 6.18
N LEU A 52 -24.49 10.82 7.32
CA LEU A 52 -24.15 11.64 8.48
C LEU A 52 -23.02 12.62 8.16
N ILE A 53 -21.95 12.14 7.52
CA ILE A 53 -20.84 12.98 7.04
C ILE A 53 -21.36 14.06 6.09
N ARG A 54 -22.17 13.69 5.09
CA ARG A 54 -22.72 14.66 4.13
C ARG A 54 -23.63 15.70 4.78
N LYS A 55 -24.41 15.31 5.79
CA LYS A 55 -25.41 16.19 6.41
C LYS A 55 -24.83 17.05 7.55
N LEU A 56 -23.87 16.54 8.31
CA LEU A 56 -23.31 17.22 9.48
C LEU A 56 -21.96 17.89 9.17
N LEU A 57 -21.04 17.18 8.52
CA LEU A 57 -19.67 17.66 8.34
C LEU A 57 -19.56 18.63 7.15
N LEU A 58 -20.08 18.27 5.98
CA LEU A 58 -19.93 19.11 4.77
C LEU A 58 -20.52 20.53 4.90
N PRO A 59 -21.71 20.75 5.51
CA PRO A 59 -22.26 22.10 5.65
C PRO A 59 -21.53 22.96 6.68
N VAL A 60 -20.89 22.34 7.68
CA VAL A 60 -20.03 23.05 8.64
C VAL A 60 -18.76 23.53 7.95
N PHE A 61 -18.18 22.69 7.09
CA PHE A 61 -17.00 23.04 6.32
C PHE A 61 -17.24 24.15 5.29
N HIS A 62 -18.38 24.14 4.58
CA HIS A 62 -18.72 25.23 3.65
C HIS A 62 -19.04 26.57 4.35
N LYS A 63 -19.39 26.54 5.64
CA LYS A 63 -19.58 27.74 6.46
C LYS A 63 -18.28 28.22 7.12
N SER A 64 -17.25 27.38 7.13
CA SER A 64 -15.93 27.70 7.67
C SER A 64 -15.20 28.64 6.71
N LYS A 65 -14.44 29.60 7.23
CA LYS A 65 -13.50 30.40 6.41
C LYS A 65 -12.25 29.60 6.01
N ASN A 66 -12.10 28.38 6.55
CA ASN A 66 -10.92 27.56 6.34
C ASN A 66 -10.98 26.80 5.02
N GLN A 67 -10.19 27.24 4.03
CA GLN A 67 -10.13 26.63 2.71
C GLN A 67 -9.48 25.24 2.69
N PHE A 68 -8.88 24.78 3.79
CA PHE A 68 -8.34 23.42 3.91
C PHE A 68 -9.45 22.36 3.85
N ASP A 69 -10.59 22.64 4.46
CA ASP A 69 -11.69 21.70 4.58
C ASP A 69 -12.33 21.41 3.21
N ASP A 70 -12.45 22.43 2.36
CA ASP A 70 -12.91 22.29 0.97
C ASP A 70 -12.00 21.38 0.14
N LEU A 71 -10.68 21.42 0.39
CA LEU A 71 -9.72 20.53 -0.26
C LEU A 71 -9.86 19.08 0.24
N LEU A 72 -10.16 18.86 1.52
CA LEU A 72 -10.42 17.50 2.04
C LEU A 72 -11.65 16.89 1.35
N VAL A 73 -12.67 17.70 1.09
CA VAL A 73 -13.86 17.30 0.34
C VAL A 73 -13.53 17.02 -1.13
N LYS A 74 -12.75 17.90 -1.77
CA LYS A 74 -12.25 17.73 -3.16
C LYS A 74 -11.52 16.39 -3.33
N HIS A 75 -10.65 16.03 -2.39
CA HIS A 75 -9.88 14.78 -2.42
C HIS A 75 -10.62 13.57 -1.83
N GLN A 76 -11.91 13.72 -1.53
CA GLN A 76 -12.80 12.67 -1.01
C GLN A 76 -12.32 12.01 0.28
N PHE A 77 -11.55 12.71 1.11
CA PHE A 77 -10.95 12.18 2.34
C PHE A 77 -12.01 11.56 3.26
N PHE A 78 -13.10 12.28 3.53
CA PHE A 78 -14.17 11.80 4.41
C PHE A 78 -14.92 10.59 3.86
N ARG A 79 -15.03 10.48 2.52
CA ARG A 79 -15.65 9.30 1.88
C ARG A 79 -14.78 8.07 2.07
N LYS A 80 -13.46 8.22 1.92
CA LYS A 80 -12.48 7.16 2.12
C LYS A 80 -12.48 6.67 3.58
N ILE A 81 -12.57 7.59 4.54
CA ILE A 81 -12.77 7.24 5.96
C ILE A 81 -14.08 6.47 6.18
N ALA A 82 -15.17 6.85 5.51
CA ALA A 82 -16.45 6.16 5.67
C ALA A 82 -16.39 4.67 5.28
N TYR A 83 -15.47 4.27 4.39
CA TYR A 83 -15.25 2.86 4.05
C TYR A 83 -14.59 2.05 5.18
N LEU A 84 -13.96 2.68 6.17
CA LEU A 84 -13.41 1.97 7.33
C LEU A 84 -14.53 1.40 8.21
N VAL A 85 -15.66 2.08 8.34
CA VAL A 85 -16.78 1.63 9.18
C VAL A 85 -17.28 0.23 8.81
N PRO A 86 -17.68 -0.06 7.56
CA PRO A 86 -18.12 -1.39 7.18
C PRO A 86 -16.99 -2.42 7.34
N ALA A 87 -15.74 -2.07 6.99
CA ALA A 87 -14.60 -2.98 7.11
C ALA A 87 -14.35 -3.40 8.58
N ILE A 88 -14.42 -2.47 9.52
CA ILE A 88 -14.25 -2.72 10.96
C ILE A 88 -15.37 -3.62 11.48
N ILE A 89 -16.61 -3.37 11.07
CA ILE A 89 -17.76 -4.20 11.46
C ILE A 89 -17.56 -5.63 10.95
N LEU A 90 -17.17 -5.80 9.69
CA LEU A 90 -16.97 -7.13 9.10
C LEU A 90 -15.83 -7.88 9.78
N TYR A 91 -14.69 -7.23 10.02
CA TYR A 91 -13.51 -7.89 10.60
C TYR A 91 -13.71 -8.33 12.05
N ASN A 92 -14.42 -7.55 12.87
CA ASN A 92 -14.63 -7.90 14.28
C ASN A 92 -15.72 -8.96 14.50
N LEU A 93 -16.52 -9.26 13.47
CA LEU A 93 -17.73 -10.06 13.60
C LEU A 93 -17.79 -11.24 12.62
N SER A 94 -16.86 -11.31 11.66
CA SER A 94 -16.72 -12.40 10.70
C SER A 94 -16.55 -13.75 11.40
N ASP A 95 -15.64 -13.82 12.37
CA ASP A 95 -15.31 -15.03 13.14
C ASP A 95 -16.54 -15.63 13.83
N GLU A 96 -17.44 -14.79 14.36
CA GLU A 96 -18.65 -15.27 15.02
C GLU A 96 -19.75 -15.67 14.03
N SER A 97 -19.82 -15.03 12.87
CA SER A 97 -20.84 -15.31 11.85
C SER A 97 -20.58 -16.58 11.04
N LEU A 98 -19.31 -17.00 10.92
CA LEU A 98 -18.84 -18.09 10.07
C LEU A 98 -18.12 -19.19 10.86
N ALA A 99 -18.45 -19.36 12.14
CA ALA A 99 -17.73 -20.24 13.07
C ALA A 99 -17.61 -21.71 12.61
N ILE A 100 -18.52 -22.22 11.77
CA ILE A 100 -18.47 -23.59 11.21
C ILE A 100 -17.51 -23.70 9.99
N PHE A 101 -17.11 -22.58 9.41
CA PHE A 101 -16.32 -22.51 8.17
C PHE A 101 -14.95 -21.83 8.40
N PRO A 102 -14.07 -22.38 9.26
CA PRO A 102 -12.83 -21.72 9.69
C PRO A 102 -11.89 -21.38 8.52
N ASP A 103 -11.81 -22.23 7.50
CA ASP A 103 -10.96 -21.96 6.32
C ASP A 103 -11.48 -20.76 5.50
N TYR A 104 -12.80 -20.60 5.40
CA TYR A 104 -13.41 -19.48 4.70
C TYR A 104 -13.31 -18.19 5.50
N VAL A 105 -13.38 -18.26 6.82
CA VAL A 105 -13.14 -17.13 7.74
C VAL A 105 -11.74 -16.56 7.52
N ASN A 106 -10.72 -17.42 7.47
CA ASN A 106 -9.34 -17.00 7.27
C ASN A 106 -9.16 -16.26 5.93
N ILE A 107 -9.66 -16.84 4.83
CA ILE A 107 -9.61 -16.20 3.51
C ILE A 107 -10.36 -14.85 3.52
N PHE A 108 -11.54 -14.82 4.14
CA PHE A 108 -12.34 -13.60 4.24
C PHE A 108 -11.64 -12.51 5.04
N ASN A 109 -11.05 -12.86 6.19
CA ASN A 109 -10.28 -11.95 7.02
C ASN A 109 -9.04 -11.43 6.27
N SER A 110 -8.32 -12.29 5.53
CA SER A 110 -7.20 -11.85 4.68
C SER A 110 -7.65 -10.85 3.60
N VAL A 111 -8.80 -11.07 2.97
CA VAL A 111 -9.37 -10.12 2.00
C VAL A 111 -9.73 -8.78 2.67
N LEU A 112 -10.32 -8.83 3.87
CA LEU A 112 -10.62 -7.62 4.65
C LEU A 112 -9.36 -6.86 5.04
N GLU A 113 -8.30 -7.53 5.45
CA GLU A 113 -7.03 -6.90 5.79
C GLU A 113 -6.40 -6.21 4.57
N VAL A 114 -6.42 -6.85 3.40
CA VAL A 114 -5.99 -6.22 2.14
C VAL A 114 -6.84 -4.99 1.84
N PHE A 115 -8.16 -5.09 2.02
CA PHE A 115 -9.08 -3.96 1.83
C PHE A 115 -8.78 -2.80 2.80
N PHE A 116 -8.46 -3.09 4.06
CA PHE A 116 -8.03 -2.11 5.06
C PHE A 116 -6.76 -1.37 4.66
N VAL A 117 -5.76 -2.11 4.18
CA VAL A 117 -4.50 -1.51 3.71
C VAL A 117 -4.77 -0.57 2.54
N ILE A 118 -5.58 -1.00 1.55
CA ILE A 118 -5.95 -0.16 0.41
C ILE A 118 -6.67 1.12 0.85
N ILE A 119 -7.68 1.01 1.72
CA ILE A 119 -8.39 2.20 2.22
C ILE A 119 -7.43 3.14 2.95
N SER A 120 -6.54 2.60 3.78
CA SER A 120 -5.56 3.39 4.54
C SER A 120 -4.64 4.17 3.60
N ILE A 121 -4.13 3.53 2.55
CA ILE A 121 -3.33 4.18 1.50
C ILE A 121 -4.13 5.31 0.84
N LEU A 122 -5.39 5.04 0.47
CA LEU A 122 -6.25 6.04 -0.18
C LEU A 122 -6.50 7.25 0.71
N ILE A 123 -6.70 7.05 2.02
CA ILE A 123 -6.90 8.12 3.00
C ILE A 123 -5.64 9.00 3.08
N VAL A 124 -4.46 8.38 3.26
CA VAL A 124 -3.20 9.11 3.34
C VAL A 124 -2.90 9.84 2.03
N ASP A 125 -3.15 9.22 0.88
CA ASP A 125 -3.01 9.85 -0.43
C ASP A 125 -3.93 11.09 -0.58
N SER A 126 -5.20 11.00 -0.15
CA SER A 126 -6.07 12.18 -0.15
C SER A 126 -5.59 13.28 0.77
N LEU A 127 -5.05 12.93 1.94
CA LEU A 127 -4.52 13.90 2.88
C LEU A 127 -3.28 14.60 2.33
N LEU A 128 -2.33 13.84 1.77
CA LEU A 128 -1.14 14.40 1.13
C LEU A 128 -1.48 15.27 -0.08
N SER A 129 -2.48 14.89 -0.88
CA SER A 129 -2.98 15.71 -1.98
C SER A 129 -3.61 17.01 -1.49
N THR A 130 -4.36 16.94 -0.40
CA THR A 130 -4.95 18.11 0.26
C THR A 130 -3.86 19.05 0.77
N LEU A 131 -2.83 18.51 1.43
CA LEU A 131 -1.69 19.29 1.93
C LEU A 131 -0.90 19.95 0.79
N ASN A 132 -0.67 19.25 -0.32
CA ASN A 132 -0.02 19.82 -1.50
C ASN A 132 -0.85 20.98 -2.08
N ASP A 133 -2.13 20.76 -2.35
CA ASP A 133 -3.01 21.79 -2.90
C ASP A 133 -3.18 22.97 -1.93
N PHE A 134 -3.11 22.73 -0.62
CA PHE A 134 -3.15 23.78 0.39
C PHE A 134 -1.87 24.61 0.36
N TYR A 135 -0.71 23.96 0.25
CA TYR A 135 0.59 24.61 0.16
C TYR A 135 0.73 25.45 -1.11
N ASP A 136 0.25 24.93 -2.25
CA ASP A 136 0.34 25.59 -3.57
C ASP A 136 -0.45 26.93 -3.64
N ARG A 137 -1.23 27.27 -2.61
CA ARG A 137 -1.93 28.56 -2.51
C ARG A 137 -1.07 29.72 -2.01
N TYR A 138 0.06 29.44 -1.36
CA TYR A 138 0.96 30.50 -0.90
C TYR A 138 1.86 30.98 -2.04
N ASP A 139 2.10 32.28 -2.15
CA ASP A 139 2.97 32.80 -3.22
C ASP A 139 4.40 32.24 -3.17
N PHE A 140 4.92 31.96 -1.97
CA PHE A 140 6.22 31.30 -1.76
C PHE A 140 6.30 29.89 -2.39
N ALA A 141 5.17 29.20 -2.55
CA ALA A 141 5.14 27.87 -3.16
C ALA A 141 5.54 27.88 -4.64
N LYS A 142 5.42 29.03 -5.33
CA LYS A 142 5.84 29.20 -6.73
C LYS A 142 7.35 29.01 -6.89
N ASP A 143 8.12 29.51 -5.93
CA ASP A 143 9.59 29.43 -5.93
C ASP A 143 10.08 28.11 -5.31
N HIS A 144 9.26 27.46 -4.48
CA HIS A 144 9.61 26.23 -3.76
C HIS A 144 8.51 25.15 -3.87
N PRO A 145 8.32 24.53 -5.05
CA PRO A 145 7.28 23.53 -5.23
C PRO A 145 7.58 22.24 -4.45
N ILE A 146 6.70 21.84 -3.54
CA ILE A 146 6.83 20.59 -2.76
C ILE A 146 6.23 19.37 -3.45
N LYS A 147 5.60 19.55 -4.61
CA LYS A 147 4.85 18.50 -5.32
C LYS A 147 5.68 17.23 -5.56
N ALA A 148 6.94 17.39 -5.95
CA ALA A 148 7.85 16.28 -6.16
C ALA A 148 8.12 15.51 -4.86
N LEU A 149 8.31 16.22 -3.74
CA LEU A 149 8.52 15.61 -2.42
C LEU A 149 7.27 14.85 -1.95
N VAL A 150 6.08 15.44 -2.11
CA VAL A 150 4.81 14.78 -1.81
C VAL A 150 4.64 13.52 -2.66
N GLN A 151 5.01 13.57 -3.95
CA GLN A 151 4.95 12.41 -4.84
C GLN A 151 5.90 11.28 -4.41
N ILE A 152 7.12 11.61 -3.97
CA ILE A 152 8.06 10.62 -3.43
C ILE A 152 7.47 9.95 -2.18
N ILE A 153 6.88 10.72 -1.26
CA ILE A 153 6.23 10.18 -0.06
C ILE A 153 5.08 9.24 -0.44
N LYS A 154 4.25 9.61 -1.43
CA LYS A 154 3.18 8.74 -1.93
C LYS A 154 3.72 7.43 -2.49
N ILE A 155 4.79 7.48 -3.29
CA ILE A 155 5.43 6.27 -3.84
C ILE A 155 5.88 5.36 -2.69
N ILE A 156 6.53 5.90 -1.66
CA ILE A 156 6.95 5.13 -0.48
C ILE A 156 5.73 4.46 0.20
N ILE A 157 4.62 5.19 0.38
CA ILE A 157 3.39 4.65 0.97
C ILE A 157 2.80 3.52 0.10
N TYR A 158 2.76 3.70 -1.23
CA TYR A 158 2.28 2.65 -2.14
C TYR A 158 3.17 1.41 -2.10
N VAL A 159 4.49 1.57 -2.04
CA VAL A 159 5.44 0.46 -1.92
C VAL A 159 5.23 -0.27 -0.60
N ILE A 160 5.23 0.44 0.53
CA ILE A 160 5.00 -0.17 1.85
C ILE A 160 3.64 -0.87 1.89
N GLY A 161 2.59 -0.22 1.40
CA GLY A 161 1.25 -0.79 1.31
C GLY A 161 1.20 -2.06 0.46
N GLY A 162 1.85 -2.07 -0.69
CA GLY A 162 1.98 -3.25 -1.54
C GLY A 162 2.73 -4.39 -0.84
N LEU A 163 3.78 -4.08 -0.08
CA LEU A 163 4.51 -5.08 0.69
C LEU A 163 3.67 -5.66 1.84
N ILE A 164 2.84 -4.85 2.51
CA ILE A 164 1.90 -5.36 3.53
C ILE A 164 0.87 -6.30 2.89
N ILE A 165 0.32 -5.94 1.72
CA ILE A 165 -0.61 -6.80 0.98
C ILE A 165 0.05 -8.13 0.61
N LEU A 166 1.28 -8.09 0.08
CA LEU A 166 2.05 -9.30 -0.22
C LEU A 166 2.34 -10.13 1.03
N GLY A 167 2.63 -9.46 2.15
CA GLY A 167 2.80 -10.07 3.46
C GLY A 167 1.59 -10.88 3.89
N ASN A 168 0.40 -10.27 3.82
CA ASN A 168 -0.84 -10.93 4.16
C ASN A 168 -1.11 -12.15 3.26
N LEU A 169 -0.81 -12.06 1.95
CA LEU A 169 -1.00 -13.18 1.02
C LEU A 169 -0.07 -14.37 1.29
N ILE A 170 1.14 -14.12 1.78
CA ILE A 170 2.17 -15.15 2.04
C ILE A 170 2.21 -15.52 3.55
N ASN A 171 1.32 -14.94 4.37
CA ASN A 171 1.31 -15.09 5.83
C ASN A 171 2.67 -14.73 6.47
N LYS A 172 3.24 -13.59 6.06
CA LYS A 172 4.50 -13.05 6.59
C LYS A 172 4.36 -11.58 6.92
N ASP A 173 4.96 -11.18 8.04
CA ASP A 173 4.99 -9.77 8.40
C ASP A 173 5.87 -8.96 7.44
N LEU A 174 5.54 -7.67 7.32
CA LEU A 174 6.28 -6.70 6.50
C LEU A 174 7.79 -6.73 6.79
N SER A 175 8.18 -6.83 8.07
CA SER A 175 9.58 -6.89 8.48
C SER A 175 10.33 -8.05 7.83
N THR A 176 9.71 -9.23 7.78
CA THR A 176 10.31 -10.44 7.19
C THR A 176 10.54 -10.24 5.70
N ILE A 177 9.58 -9.65 4.99
CA ILE A 177 9.70 -9.38 3.55
C ILE A 177 10.79 -8.34 3.31
N VAL A 178 10.78 -7.23 4.04
CA VAL A 178 11.77 -6.16 3.89
C VAL A 178 13.18 -6.66 4.19
N ILE A 179 13.35 -7.46 5.24
CA ILE A 179 14.64 -8.10 5.57
C ILE A 179 15.06 -9.06 4.46
N GLY A 180 14.15 -9.89 3.95
CA GLY A 180 14.44 -10.82 2.86
C GLY A 180 14.88 -10.09 1.58
N MET A 181 14.12 -9.08 1.16
CA MET A 181 14.46 -8.25 0.01
C MET A 181 15.79 -7.51 0.22
N GLY A 182 15.99 -6.91 1.39
CA GLY A 182 17.23 -6.23 1.75
C GLY A 182 18.43 -7.17 1.74
N THR A 183 18.27 -8.40 2.21
CA THR A 183 19.32 -9.43 2.19
C THR A 183 19.69 -9.80 0.75
N VAL A 184 18.70 -10.07 -0.10
CA VAL A 184 18.94 -10.37 -1.52
C VAL A 184 19.59 -9.18 -2.22
N SER A 185 19.12 -7.96 -1.97
CA SER A 185 19.73 -6.74 -2.52
C SER A 185 21.16 -6.52 -2.05
N ALA A 186 21.47 -6.78 -0.78
CA ALA A 186 22.83 -6.64 -0.24
C ALA A 186 23.78 -7.67 -0.86
N VAL A 187 23.34 -8.93 -1.00
CA VAL A 187 24.13 -9.97 -1.68
C VAL A 187 24.34 -9.63 -3.15
N LEU A 188 23.30 -9.19 -3.87
CA LEU A 188 23.42 -8.72 -5.25
C LEU A 188 24.39 -7.54 -5.36
N MET A 189 24.29 -6.55 -4.47
CA MET A 189 25.22 -5.42 -4.43
C MET A 189 26.66 -5.88 -4.21
N LEU A 190 26.89 -6.87 -3.33
CA LEU A 190 28.21 -7.42 -3.09
C LEU A 190 28.80 -8.08 -4.34
N ILE A 191 28.01 -8.92 -5.03
CA ILE A 191 28.43 -9.65 -6.23
C ILE A 191 28.68 -8.68 -7.40
N PHE A 192 27.82 -7.67 -7.57
CA PHE A 192 27.88 -6.73 -8.70
C PHE A 192 28.68 -5.45 -8.40
N LYS A 193 29.32 -5.34 -7.22
CA LYS A 193 30.06 -4.14 -6.82
C LYS A 193 31.10 -3.72 -7.87
N ASP A 194 32.00 -4.62 -8.25
CA ASP A 194 33.10 -4.30 -9.16
C ASP A 194 32.61 -4.07 -10.60
N PRO A 195 31.67 -4.86 -11.15
CA PRO A 195 31.02 -4.54 -12.43
C PRO A 195 30.35 -3.16 -12.46
N ILE A 196 29.62 -2.77 -11.41
CA ILE A 196 28.97 -1.45 -11.34
C ILE A 196 30.01 -0.34 -11.33
N LEU A 197 31.08 -0.49 -10.54
CA LEU A 197 32.18 0.49 -10.49
C LEU A 197 32.91 0.61 -11.84
N GLY A 198 33.19 -0.51 -12.50
CA GLY A 198 33.80 -0.53 -13.82
C GLY A 198 32.93 0.17 -14.87
N PHE A 199 31.62 -0.08 -14.84
CA PHE A 199 30.65 0.56 -15.74
C PHE A 199 30.53 2.07 -15.50
N VAL A 200 30.37 2.50 -14.25
CA VAL A 200 30.31 3.92 -13.90
C VAL A 200 31.62 4.63 -14.26
N GLY A 201 32.77 3.97 -14.01
CA GLY A 201 34.09 4.49 -14.38
C GLY A 201 34.25 4.69 -15.89
N GLY A 202 33.83 3.73 -16.71
CA GLY A 202 33.88 3.88 -18.17
C GLY A 202 32.92 4.94 -18.69
N LEU A 203 31.69 5.03 -18.16
CA LEU A 203 30.78 6.14 -18.49
C LEU A 203 31.39 7.50 -18.12
N GLN A 204 32.03 7.60 -16.96
CA GLN A 204 32.66 8.83 -16.51
C GLN A 204 33.82 9.24 -17.44
N LEU A 205 34.65 8.29 -17.88
CA LEU A 205 35.74 8.53 -18.85
C LEU A 205 35.21 9.10 -20.16
N ILE A 206 34.14 8.52 -20.70
CA ILE A 206 33.54 8.93 -21.97
C ILE A 206 32.83 10.29 -21.84
N PHE A 207 31.97 10.47 -20.84
CA PHE A 207 31.18 11.70 -20.72
C PHE A 207 32.01 12.92 -20.34
N ASN A 208 33.06 12.74 -19.53
CA ASN A 208 33.96 13.83 -19.15
C ASN A 208 35.15 13.99 -20.10
N LYS A 209 35.25 13.17 -21.17
CA LYS A 209 36.37 13.17 -22.13
C LYS A 209 37.74 13.16 -21.43
N MET A 210 37.87 12.38 -20.36
CA MET A 210 39.12 12.32 -19.58
C MET A 210 40.23 11.55 -20.32
N LEU A 211 39.87 10.81 -21.36
CA LEU A 211 40.75 9.94 -22.14
C LEU A 211 40.23 9.89 -23.58
N SER A 212 41.11 10.04 -24.56
CA SER A 212 40.79 9.97 -25.99
C SER A 212 41.60 8.89 -26.69
N ILE A 213 41.10 8.41 -27.83
CA ILE A 213 41.84 7.49 -28.70
C ILE A 213 43.08 8.23 -29.23
N GLY A 214 44.26 7.62 -29.11
CA GLY A 214 45.54 8.21 -29.46
C GLY A 214 46.30 8.84 -28.28
N ASP A 215 45.69 8.98 -27.10
CA ASP A 215 46.39 9.46 -25.91
C ASP A 215 47.41 8.41 -25.43
N TRP A 216 48.57 8.87 -24.95
CA TRP A 216 49.52 8.01 -24.24
C TRP A 216 49.14 7.93 -22.77
N ILE A 217 48.99 6.73 -22.22
CA ILE A 217 48.60 6.52 -20.82
C ILE A 217 49.55 5.56 -20.13
N SER A 218 49.82 5.83 -18.85
CA SER A 218 50.62 4.96 -17.99
C SER A 218 49.84 4.60 -16.73
N MET A 219 49.55 3.31 -16.57
CA MET A 219 48.89 2.71 -15.41
C MET A 219 49.80 1.63 -14.81
N PRO A 220 50.72 2.00 -13.88
CA PRO A 220 51.69 1.08 -13.29
C PRO A 220 51.05 -0.15 -12.61
N LYS A 221 49.86 0.03 -12.03
CA LYS A 221 49.11 -1.06 -11.36
C LYS A 221 48.60 -2.14 -12.33
N SER A 222 48.42 -1.78 -13.60
CA SER A 222 47.91 -2.68 -14.64
C SER A 222 48.98 -3.03 -15.69
N GLY A 223 50.21 -2.51 -15.55
CA GLY A 223 51.30 -2.74 -16.49
C GLY A 223 51.07 -2.15 -17.89
N ALA A 224 50.15 -1.21 -18.03
CA ALA A 224 49.86 -0.54 -19.30
C ALA A 224 50.67 0.77 -19.38
N ASP A 225 51.48 0.94 -20.42
CA ASP A 225 52.26 2.15 -20.71
C ASP A 225 52.41 2.29 -22.23
N GLY A 226 51.50 3.05 -22.86
CA GLY A 226 51.39 3.06 -24.32
C GLY A 226 50.21 3.86 -24.86
N ILE A 227 49.96 3.74 -26.16
CA ILE A 227 48.93 4.50 -26.87
C ILE A 227 47.56 3.81 -26.74
N VAL A 228 46.52 4.59 -26.45
CA VAL A 228 45.13 4.14 -26.39
C VAL A 228 44.59 3.86 -27.79
N LEU A 229 44.19 2.61 -28.04
CA LEU A 229 43.58 2.17 -29.29
C LEU A 229 42.06 2.21 -29.27
N GLU A 230 41.45 1.84 -28.14
CA GLU A 230 40.00 1.67 -28.01
C GLU A 230 39.55 1.94 -26.58
N ILE A 231 38.41 2.60 -26.43
CA ILE A 231 37.76 2.88 -25.14
C ILE A 231 36.38 2.21 -25.17
N ASN A 232 36.20 1.20 -24.33
CA ASN A 232 34.92 0.53 -24.08
C ASN A 232 34.32 0.96 -22.74
N LEU A 233 33.07 0.59 -22.49
CA LEU A 233 32.35 0.94 -21.26
C LEU A 233 32.99 0.41 -19.97
N THR A 234 33.84 -0.60 -20.04
CA THR A 234 34.48 -1.21 -18.86
C THR A 234 35.97 -1.48 -19.06
N THR A 235 36.51 -1.27 -20.26
CA THR A 235 37.90 -1.60 -20.61
C THR A 235 38.51 -0.57 -21.55
N VAL A 236 39.83 -0.41 -21.48
CA VAL A 236 40.62 0.41 -22.41
C VAL A 236 41.71 -0.47 -22.99
N LYS A 237 41.86 -0.48 -24.32
CA LYS A 237 42.96 -1.21 -24.99
C LYS A 237 44.13 -0.29 -25.22
N VAL A 238 45.30 -0.74 -24.78
CA VAL A 238 46.57 -0.01 -24.87
C VAL A 238 47.57 -0.83 -25.67
N GLN A 239 48.33 -0.16 -26.53
CA GLN A 239 49.48 -0.73 -27.23
C GLN A 239 50.76 -0.23 -26.55
N ASN A 240 51.42 -1.12 -25.81
CA ASN A 240 52.77 -0.91 -25.28
C ASN A 240 53.84 -1.10 -26.37
#